data_AF-A0A0C3P2Y8-F1
#
_entry.id   AF-A0A0C3P2Y8-F1
#
_cell.length_a   1.000
_cell.length_b   1.000
_cell.length_c   1.000
_cell.angle_alpha   90.00
_cell.angle_beta   90.00
_cell.angle_gamma   90.00
#
_symmetry.space_group_name_H-M   'P 1'
#
loop_
_entity.id
_entity.type
_entity.pdbx_description
1 polymer ?
#
loop_
_entity_poly.entity_id
_entity_poly.type
_entity_poly.pdbx_seq_one_letter_code
_entity_poly.pdbx_strand_id
1 'polypeptide(L)'
;MVCQTQNNYIHEWVPQKGEFLGILLELEASPEPRNYTWCGNNGVYRCLDCLHQPLFCTECCQKSHESLPFHRIQQWTGDFYEESALHMTGVQLHLGHGGAPCPHAIAQAQQAAGEPLPMDDQEWEDVEDIEENPKHLCPPVWSRYLTVVDVTGVHFIVVNWCECETAEAQYIQLLRAKLFPPMFEKPSNAFTFAVLDDFLRDNLECGTSTMNYYSKLHQITSSLFPHLIPDSYHELLWVAQKWRYLKLLKWNGFCGTTRSAEQGRLALFCAACPQPRINVDTNEDLDQ
;
A
#
# COMPACT_ATOMS: atom_id res chain seq x y z
N MET A 1 44.10 16.02 -2.10
CA MET A 1 42.83 15.30 -1.89
C MET A 1 42.91 14.04 -2.74
N VAL A 2 43.14 12.87 -2.14
CA VAL A 2 43.20 11.62 -2.92
C VAL A 2 41.76 11.22 -3.18
N CYS A 3 41.31 11.24 -4.45
CA CYS A 3 39.99 10.74 -4.80
C CYS A 3 39.96 9.24 -4.52
N GLN A 4 39.20 8.82 -3.49
CA GLN A 4 38.90 7.41 -3.30
C GLN A 4 38.07 6.91 -4.48
N THR A 5 38.54 5.87 -5.15
CA THR A 5 37.79 5.20 -6.21
C THR A 5 36.79 4.21 -5.60
N GLN A 6 35.78 3.78 -6.38
CA GLN A 6 34.84 2.74 -5.95
C GLN A 6 35.55 1.46 -5.48
N ASN A 7 36.66 1.09 -6.13
CA ASN A 7 37.46 -0.08 -5.74
C ASN A 7 38.10 0.10 -4.36
N ASN A 8 38.50 1.32 -3.99
CA ASN A 8 39.11 1.58 -2.68
C ASN A 8 38.13 1.25 -1.55
N TYR A 9 36.86 1.69 -1.68
CA TYR A 9 35.82 1.37 -0.68
C TYR A 9 35.54 -0.13 -0.58
N ILE A 10 35.52 -0.85 -1.71
CA ILE A 10 35.31 -2.29 -1.70
C ILE A 10 36.49 -2.99 -1.00
N HIS A 11 37.74 -2.59 -1.26
CA HIS A 11 38.91 -3.14 -0.59
C HIS A 11 38.90 -2.89 0.92
N GLU A 12 38.39 -1.74 1.38
CA GLU A 12 38.20 -1.44 2.80
C GLU A 12 37.10 -2.32 3.45
N TRP A 13 36.03 -2.63 2.71
CA TRP A 13 34.92 -3.46 3.19
C TRP A 13 35.20 -4.96 3.21
N VAL A 14 35.96 -5.50 2.25
CA VAL A 14 36.20 -6.94 2.10
C VAL A 14 36.62 -7.65 3.40
N PRO A 15 37.53 -7.09 4.23
CA PRO A 15 37.87 -7.69 5.53
C PRO A 15 36.70 -7.79 6.52
N GLN A 16 35.73 -6.87 6.44
CA GLN A 16 34.56 -6.80 7.34
C GLN A 16 33.40 -7.69 6.88
N LYS A 17 33.42 -8.18 5.64
CA LYS A 17 32.33 -8.97 5.03
C LYS A 17 31.82 -10.11 5.93
N GLY A 18 32.71 -10.79 6.65
CA GLY A 18 32.35 -11.90 7.54
C GLY A 18 31.43 -11.49 8.68
N GLU A 19 31.73 -10.36 9.33
CA GLU A 19 30.90 -9.80 10.42
C GLU A 19 29.54 -9.36 9.89
N PHE A 20 29.52 -8.70 8.72
CA PHE A 20 28.29 -8.26 8.07
C PHE A 20 27.38 -9.45 7.74
N LEU A 21 27.95 -10.52 7.16
CA LEU A 21 27.19 -11.73 6.86
C LEU A 21 26.65 -12.40 8.13
N GLY A 22 27.45 -12.45 9.21
CA GLY A 22 27.00 -12.95 10.51
C GLY A 22 25.76 -12.22 11.01
N ILE A 23 25.79 -10.88 11.01
CA ILE A 23 24.66 -10.04 11.42
C ILE A 23 23.44 -10.25 10.51
N LEU A 24 23.63 -10.33 9.19
CA LEU A 24 22.51 -10.57 8.26
C LEU A 24 21.81 -11.90 8.55
N LEU A 25 22.57 -12.97 8.82
CA LEU A 25 22.01 -14.27 9.19
C LEU A 25 21.35 -14.24 10.57
N GLU A 26 21.90 -13.51 11.54
CA GLU A 26 21.28 -13.31 12.86
C GLU A 26 19.94 -12.58 12.75
N LEU A 27 19.82 -11.59 11.84
CA LEU A 27 18.57 -10.87 11.57
C LEU A 27 17.52 -11.77 10.90
N GLU A 28 17.92 -12.81 10.18
CA GLU A 28 16.98 -13.79 9.62
C GLU A 28 16.44 -14.76 10.67
N ALA A 29 17.21 -15.07 11.71
CA ALA A 29 16.85 -15.99 12.78
C ALA A 29 15.86 -15.38 13.80
N SER A 30 15.12 -16.24 14.50
CA SER A 30 14.31 -15.81 15.64
C SER A 30 15.19 -15.66 16.90
N PRO A 31 15.17 -14.52 17.60
CA PRO A 31 15.95 -14.35 18.81
C PRO A 31 15.37 -15.20 19.95
N GLU A 32 16.24 -15.90 20.69
CA GLU A 32 15.88 -16.63 21.91
C GLU A 32 16.42 -15.87 23.14
N PRO A 33 15.61 -15.57 24.16
CA PRO A 33 14.17 -15.88 24.30
C PRO A 33 13.26 -14.96 23.45
N ARG A 34 12.11 -15.47 22.99
CA ARG A 34 11.13 -14.70 22.18
C ARG A 34 10.19 -13.78 22.97
N ASN A 35 10.42 -13.61 24.27
CA ASN A 35 9.53 -12.87 25.18
C ASN A 35 9.87 -11.38 25.33
N TYR A 36 10.68 -10.82 24.43
CA TYR A 36 11.02 -9.39 24.40
C TYR A 36 9.85 -8.47 23.98
N THR A 37 8.64 -9.03 23.81
CA THR A 37 7.46 -8.22 23.52
C THR A 37 7.09 -7.39 24.76
N TRP A 38 6.54 -6.20 24.55
CA TRP A 38 6.18 -5.30 25.66
C TRP A 38 5.16 -5.89 26.65
N CYS A 39 4.44 -6.94 26.23
CA CYS A 39 3.47 -7.66 27.06
C CYS A 39 4.04 -8.92 27.76
N GLY A 40 5.31 -9.28 27.50
CA GLY A 40 5.95 -10.47 28.05
C GLY A 40 5.51 -11.81 27.43
N ASN A 41 4.58 -11.79 26.46
CA ASN A 41 4.20 -12.98 25.71
C ASN A 41 5.23 -13.29 24.63
N ASN A 42 5.24 -14.54 24.16
CA ASN A 42 6.08 -14.95 23.05
C ASN A 42 5.69 -14.22 21.77
N GLY A 43 6.68 -13.59 21.13
CA GLY A 43 6.51 -12.98 19.83
C GLY A 43 6.56 -14.02 18.72
N VAL A 44 5.48 -14.11 17.95
CA VAL A 44 5.36 -15.00 16.79
C VAL A 44 5.43 -14.23 15.48
N TYR A 45 5.18 -12.91 15.49
CA TYR A 45 5.29 -12.05 14.33
C TYR A 45 6.51 -11.13 14.43
N ARG A 46 7.17 -10.86 13.30
CA ARG A 46 8.10 -9.74 13.16
C ARG A 46 7.63 -8.81 12.05
N CYS A 47 7.87 -7.51 12.20
CA CYS A 47 7.61 -6.54 11.13
C CYS A 47 8.91 -6.21 10.40
N LEU A 48 8.87 -6.26 9.06
CA LEU A 48 10.02 -5.97 8.21
C LEU A 48 10.26 -4.47 8.01
N ASP A 49 9.23 -3.65 8.20
CA ASP A 49 9.28 -2.21 7.99
C ASP A 49 9.54 -1.42 9.29
N CYS A 50 9.33 -2.04 10.45
CA CYS A 50 9.71 -1.46 11.74
C CYS A 50 11.23 -1.52 11.94
N LEU A 51 11.79 -0.40 12.39
CA LEU A 51 13.21 -0.33 12.75
C LEU A 51 13.54 -1.37 13.84
N HIS A 52 14.66 -2.08 13.67
CA HIS A 52 15.12 -3.18 14.53
C HIS A 52 14.24 -4.45 14.55
N GLN A 53 13.25 -4.57 13.66
CA GLN A 53 12.43 -5.78 13.50
C GLN A 53 11.91 -6.38 14.82
N PRO A 54 11.20 -5.60 15.65
CA PRO A 54 10.68 -6.09 16.93
C PRO A 54 9.76 -7.31 16.74
N LEU A 55 9.82 -8.21 17.71
CA LEU A 55 8.88 -9.33 17.80
C LEU A 55 7.58 -8.89 18.46
N PHE A 56 6.47 -9.48 18.00
CA PHE A 56 5.12 -9.20 18.49
C PHE A 56 4.34 -10.49 18.70
N CYS A 57 3.59 -10.57 19.81
CA CYS A 57 2.45 -11.48 19.86
C CYS A 57 1.31 -10.91 18.99
N THR A 58 0.26 -11.68 18.72
CA THR A 58 -0.86 -11.25 17.86
C THR A 58 -1.47 -9.91 18.30
N GLU A 59 -1.80 -9.75 19.58
CA GLU A 59 -2.40 -8.51 20.10
C GLU A 59 -1.46 -7.30 20.01
N CYS A 60 -0.18 -7.52 20.30
CA CYS A 60 0.84 -6.48 20.20
C CYS A 60 1.04 -6.05 18.75
N CYS A 61 0.98 -7.02 17.82
CA CYS A 61 1.10 -6.78 16.39
C CYS A 61 -0.08 -5.91 15.93
N GLN A 62 -1.30 -6.27 16.33
CA GLN A 62 -2.51 -5.54 15.98
C GLN A 62 -2.45 -4.08 16.46
N LYS A 63 -2.16 -3.87 17.76
CA LYS A 63 -2.09 -2.52 18.35
C LYS A 63 -0.98 -1.66 17.76
N SER A 64 0.19 -2.25 17.50
CA SER A 64 1.34 -1.48 16.98
C SER A 64 1.18 -1.07 15.52
N HIS A 65 0.35 -1.79 14.76
CA HIS A 65 0.14 -1.56 13.32
C HIS A 65 -1.26 -1.02 12.99
N GLU A 66 -2.07 -0.63 13.98
CA GLU A 66 -3.41 -0.07 13.75
C GLU A 66 -3.36 1.17 12.85
N SER A 67 -2.37 2.05 13.04
CA SER A 67 -2.14 3.23 12.19
C SER A 67 -1.17 2.99 11.03
N LEU A 68 -0.61 1.79 10.91
CA LEU A 68 0.38 1.40 9.90
C LEU A 68 -0.03 0.06 9.24
N PRO A 69 -1.24 -0.01 8.66
CA PRO A 69 -1.85 -1.27 8.23
C PRO A 69 -1.17 -1.93 7.02
N PHE A 70 -0.24 -1.25 6.36
CA PHE A 70 0.45 -1.70 5.15
C PHE A 70 1.91 -2.10 5.43
N HIS A 71 2.30 -2.22 6.70
CA HIS A 71 3.59 -2.83 7.02
C HIS A 71 3.57 -4.32 6.70
N ARG A 72 4.68 -4.81 6.17
CA ARG A 72 4.91 -6.23 5.88
C ARG A 72 5.36 -6.93 7.15
N ILE A 73 4.79 -8.11 7.37
CA ILE A 73 5.09 -8.95 8.52
C ILE A 73 5.46 -10.36 8.08
N GLN A 74 6.16 -11.06 8.96
CA GLN A 74 6.40 -12.49 8.82
C GLN A 74 6.01 -13.21 10.11
N GLN A 75 5.58 -14.46 9.97
CA GLN A 75 5.20 -15.33 11.08
C GLN A 75 6.25 -16.42 11.29
N TRP A 76 6.60 -16.68 12.54
CA TRP A 76 7.48 -17.77 12.91
C TRP A 76 6.71 -19.10 12.90
N THR A 77 7.18 -20.07 12.11
CA THR A 77 6.55 -21.39 11.98
C THR A 77 7.01 -22.38 13.05
N GLY A 78 8.15 -22.13 13.68
CA GLY A 78 8.87 -23.08 14.52
C GLY A 78 10.33 -23.18 14.12
N ASP A 79 10.57 -23.17 12.80
CA ASP A 79 11.89 -23.37 12.18
C ASP A 79 12.35 -22.15 11.37
N PHE A 80 11.44 -21.43 10.71
CA PHE A 80 11.75 -20.28 9.89
C PHE A 80 10.62 -19.23 9.89
N TYR A 81 10.89 -18.08 9.30
CA TYR A 81 9.90 -17.03 9.08
C TYR A 81 9.24 -17.17 7.71
N GLU A 82 7.91 -17.25 7.72
CA GLU A 82 7.04 -17.28 6.54
C GLU A 82 6.42 -15.88 6.30
N GLU A 83 6.21 -15.52 5.02
CA GLU A 83 5.45 -14.33 4.63
C GLU A 83 4.02 -14.38 5.20
N SER A 84 3.57 -13.29 5.81
CA SER A 84 2.22 -13.18 6.39
C SER A 84 1.68 -11.77 6.16
N ALA A 85 0.42 -11.54 6.51
CA ALA A 85 -0.24 -10.25 6.27
C ALA A 85 -1.00 -9.78 7.52
N LEU A 86 -0.93 -8.48 7.79
CA LEU A 86 -1.48 -7.87 9.02
C LEU A 86 -2.96 -8.16 9.23
N HIS A 87 -3.76 -8.24 8.18
CA HIS A 87 -5.18 -8.59 8.28
C HIS A 87 -5.45 -9.95 8.95
N MET A 88 -4.51 -10.90 8.87
CA MET A 88 -4.61 -12.22 9.51
C MET A 88 -4.47 -12.11 11.04
N THR A 89 -3.84 -11.04 11.53
CA THR A 89 -3.75 -10.75 12.97
C THR A 89 -4.99 -10.03 13.52
N GLY A 90 -5.93 -9.66 12.64
CA GLY A 90 -7.13 -8.92 13.00
C GLY A 90 -7.01 -7.40 12.91
N VAL A 91 -5.94 -6.86 12.29
CA VAL A 91 -5.88 -5.43 11.95
C VAL A 91 -7.00 -5.09 10.97
N GLN A 92 -7.72 -4.00 11.28
CA GLN A 92 -8.82 -3.50 10.47
C GLN A 92 -8.62 -2.01 10.23
N LEU A 93 -9.10 -1.52 9.09
CA LEU A 93 -9.06 -0.11 8.75
C LEU A 93 -10.41 0.52 9.08
N HIS A 94 -10.42 1.46 10.03
CA HIS A 94 -11.61 2.26 10.31
C HIS A 94 -11.54 3.58 9.52
N LEU A 95 -12.61 3.87 8.77
CA LEU A 95 -12.72 5.09 7.99
C LEU A 95 -13.58 6.11 8.72
N GLY A 96 -13.18 7.38 8.62
CA GLY A 96 -13.74 8.46 9.44
C GLY A 96 -13.16 8.48 10.86
N HIS A 97 -13.65 9.40 11.70
CA HIS A 97 -13.28 9.54 13.11
C HIS A 97 -11.76 9.53 13.43
N GLY A 98 -10.93 10.00 12.48
CA GLY A 98 -9.48 9.99 12.65
C GLY A 98 -8.84 8.60 12.70
N GLY A 99 -9.54 7.56 12.22
CA GLY A 99 -9.10 6.16 12.30
C GLY A 99 -9.66 5.39 13.50
N ALA A 100 -10.46 6.01 14.37
CA ALA A 100 -11.14 5.31 15.45
C ALA A 100 -12.38 4.57 14.95
N PRO A 101 -12.81 3.47 15.63
CA PRO A 101 -14.06 2.79 15.31
C PRO A 101 -15.28 3.73 15.37
N CYS A 102 -16.19 3.60 14.40
CA CYS A 102 -17.37 4.45 14.31
C CYS A 102 -18.32 4.20 15.51
N PRO A 103 -18.68 5.24 16.30
CA PRO A 103 -19.58 5.07 17.46
C PRO A 103 -20.95 4.51 17.07
N HIS A 104 -21.45 4.86 15.89
CA HIS A 104 -22.72 4.36 15.38
C HIS A 104 -22.67 2.86 15.10
N ALA A 105 -21.60 2.40 14.43
CA ALA A 105 -21.38 0.97 14.17
C ALA A 105 -21.24 0.17 15.48
N ILE A 106 -20.56 0.72 16.50
CA ILE A 106 -20.48 0.08 17.83
C ILE A 106 -21.86 -0.05 18.45
N ALA A 107 -22.67 1.03 18.43
CA ALA A 107 -24.01 1.02 19.00
C ALA A 107 -24.94 0.02 18.28
N GLN A 108 -24.86 -0.07 16.95
CA GLN A 108 -25.60 -1.06 16.17
C GLN A 108 -25.16 -2.49 16.51
N ALA A 109 -23.85 -2.76 16.61
CA ALA A 109 -23.34 -4.09 16.96
C ALA A 109 -23.78 -4.55 18.36
N GLN A 110 -23.83 -3.63 19.32
CA GLN A 110 -24.33 -3.89 20.67
C GLN A 110 -25.84 -4.18 20.70
N GLN A 111 -26.61 -3.61 19.76
CA GLN A 111 -28.04 -3.88 19.59
C GLN A 111 -28.31 -5.19 18.83
N ALA A 112 -27.47 -5.53 17.85
CA ALA A 112 -27.57 -6.75 17.04
C ALA A 112 -27.10 -8.02 17.77
N ALA A 113 -26.39 -7.89 18.90
CA ALA A 113 -25.94 -9.02 19.72
C ALA A 113 -27.08 -9.84 20.38
N GLY A 114 -28.35 -9.55 20.07
CA GLY A 114 -29.54 -10.27 20.51
C GLY A 114 -30.27 -11.11 19.45
N GLU A 115 -29.89 -11.06 18.17
CA GLU A 115 -30.54 -11.84 17.11
C GLU A 115 -29.52 -12.76 16.38
N PRO A 116 -29.71 -14.08 16.40
CA PRO A 116 -28.96 -14.98 15.53
C PRO A 116 -29.30 -14.66 14.07
N LEU A 117 -28.31 -14.27 13.28
CA LEU A 117 -28.49 -14.13 11.83
C LEU A 117 -28.94 -15.49 11.24
N PRO A 118 -29.92 -15.52 10.34
CA PRO A 118 -30.20 -16.72 9.56
C PRO A 118 -28.97 -17.05 8.73
N MET A 119 -28.44 -18.28 8.89
CA MET A 119 -27.55 -18.86 7.90
C MET A 119 -28.35 -18.96 6.60
N ASP A 120 -27.96 -18.17 5.60
CA ASP A 120 -28.42 -18.36 4.22
C ASP A 120 -27.69 -19.58 3.67
N ASP A 121 -28.40 -20.70 3.65
CA ASP A 121 -28.02 -22.01 3.14
C ASP A 121 -28.09 -22.08 1.61
N GLN A 122 -27.60 -21.04 0.94
CA GLN A 122 -27.39 -21.05 -0.49
C GLN A 122 -26.23 -22.02 -0.80
N GLU A 123 -26.60 -23.23 -1.23
CA GLU A 123 -25.80 -24.24 -1.90
C GLU A 123 -24.74 -23.58 -2.81
N TRP A 124 -23.46 -23.73 -2.45
CA TRP A 124 -22.36 -23.41 -3.35
C TRP A 124 -21.90 -24.69 -4.01
N GLU A 125 -21.93 -24.70 -5.34
CA GLU A 125 -21.32 -25.73 -6.17
C GLU A 125 -19.85 -25.92 -5.77
N ASP A 126 -19.41 -27.18 -5.74
CA ASP A 126 -18.07 -27.61 -5.39
C ASP A 126 -17.01 -26.81 -6.17
N VAL A 127 -16.49 -25.72 -5.57
CA VAL A 127 -15.24 -25.10 -6.03
C VAL A 127 -14.16 -26.04 -5.55
N GLU A 128 -13.64 -26.84 -6.49
CA GLU A 128 -12.50 -27.74 -6.28
C GLU A 128 -11.49 -27.09 -5.32
N ASP A 129 -11.19 -27.80 -4.23
CA ASP A 129 -10.31 -27.39 -3.15
C ASP A 129 -9.05 -26.67 -3.67
N ILE A 130 -9.02 -25.34 -3.55
CA ILE A 130 -7.80 -24.52 -3.69
C ILE A 130 -6.96 -24.75 -2.42
N GLU A 131 -6.45 -25.96 -2.25
CA GLU A 131 -5.73 -26.36 -1.03
C GLU A 131 -4.24 -25.97 -1.02
N GLU A 132 -3.71 -25.28 -2.06
CA GLU A 132 -2.26 -25.01 -2.16
C GLU A 132 -1.83 -23.53 -2.22
N ASN A 133 -2.74 -22.55 -2.33
CA ASN A 133 -2.32 -21.14 -2.38
C ASN A 133 -2.07 -20.54 -0.98
N PRO A 134 -0.98 -19.76 -0.79
CA PRO A 134 -0.73 -19.08 0.47
C PRO A 134 -1.88 -18.14 0.84
N LYS A 135 -2.51 -18.38 2.01
CA LYS A 135 -3.70 -17.65 2.46
C LYS A 135 -3.49 -16.14 2.56
N HIS A 136 -2.26 -15.68 2.78
CA HIS A 136 -1.94 -14.25 2.89
C HIS A 136 -1.94 -13.52 1.53
N LEU A 137 -1.94 -14.24 0.40
CA LEU A 137 -1.96 -13.69 -0.96
C LEU A 137 -3.34 -13.73 -1.61
N CYS A 138 -4.27 -14.49 -1.05
CA CYS A 138 -5.63 -14.60 -1.59
C CYS A 138 -6.58 -13.66 -0.83
N PRO A 139 -7.35 -12.82 -1.53
CA PRO A 139 -8.41 -12.05 -0.88
C PRO A 139 -9.44 -13.03 -0.30
N PRO A 140 -9.82 -12.90 0.99
CA PRO A 140 -10.88 -13.73 1.54
C PRO A 140 -12.19 -13.44 0.80
N VAL A 141 -13.04 -14.46 0.59
CA VAL A 141 -14.29 -14.41 -0.19
C VAL A 141 -15.36 -13.45 0.39
N TRP A 142 -15.05 -12.73 1.47
CA TRP A 142 -15.98 -11.86 2.20
C TRP A 142 -16.06 -10.44 1.63
N SER A 143 -17.27 -9.90 1.56
CA SER A 143 -17.63 -8.59 0.97
C SER A 143 -17.07 -7.33 1.67
N ARG A 144 -16.23 -7.50 2.70
CA ARG A 144 -15.68 -6.40 3.53
C ARG A 144 -14.18 -6.14 3.32
N TYR A 145 -13.51 -6.95 2.52
CA TYR A 145 -12.10 -6.74 2.20
C TYR A 145 -11.93 -5.70 1.11
N LEU A 146 -10.95 -4.82 1.30
CA LEU A 146 -10.46 -3.88 0.31
C LEU A 146 -9.03 -4.29 -0.06
N THR A 147 -8.77 -4.39 -1.36
CA THR A 147 -7.40 -4.53 -1.89
C THR A 147 -6.77 -3.15 -1.93
N VAL A 148 -5.68 -2.95 -1.21
CA VAL A 148 -4.95 -1.69 -1.15
C VAL A 148 -3.56 -1.87 -1.75
N VAL A 149 -3.27 -1.10 -2.79
CA VAL A 149 -1.95 -1.04 -3.39
C VAL A 149 -1.15 0.07 -2.70
N ASP A 150 -0.02 -0.29 -2.09
CA ASP A 150 0.91 0.60 -1.40
C ASP A 150 2.35 0.44 -1.93
N VAL A 151 3.25 1.34 -1.56
CA VAL A 151 4.69 1.24 -1.89
C VAL A 151 5.33 -0.04 -1.32
N THR A 152 4.77 -0.59 -0.24
CA THR A 152 5.21 -1.85 0.36
C THR A 152 4.57 -3.09 -0.27
N GLY A 153 3.73 -2.94 -1.30
CA GLY A 153 3.08 -4.06 -1.99
C GLY A 153 1.56 -3.98 -2.02
N VAL A 154 0.92 -5.10 -2.34
CA VAL A 154 -0.54 -5.25 -2.41
C VAL A 154 -1.03 -5.91 -1.12
N HIS A 155 -1.96 -5.23 -0.44
CA HIS A 155 -2.47 -5.62 0.86
C HIS A 155 -3.96 -5.88 0.81
N PHE A 156 -4.43 -6.83 1.61
CA PHE A 156 -5.85 -7.03 1.87
C PHE A 156 -6.16 -6.52 3.27
N ILE A 157 -7.24 -5.75 3.43
CA ILE A 157 -7.64 -5.27 4.75
C ILE A 157 -9.15 -5.21 4.88
N VAL A 158 -9.67 -5.57 6.06
CA VAL A 158 -11.08 -5.36 6.40
C VAL A 158 -11.31 -3.88 6.61
N VAL A 159 -12.31 -3.33 5.94
CA VAL A 159 -12.66 -1.91 6.05
C VAL A 159 -13.98 -1.76 6.80
N ASN A 160 -13.96 -0.88 7.80
CA ASN A 160 -15.13 -0.46 8.55
C ASN A 160 -15.45 1.00 8.20
N TRP A 161 -16.62 1.21 7.60
CA TRP A 161 -17.08 2.51 7.16
C TRP A 161 -17.65 3.33 8.32
N CYS A 162 -17.57 4.66 8.23
CA CYS A 162 -18.36 5.55 9.07
C CYS A 162 -19.80 5.57 8.56
N GLU A 163 -20.75 5.29 9.46
CA GLU A 163 -22.19 5.25 9.19
C GLU A 163 -22.98 6.25 10.06
N CYS A 164 -22.29 7.25 10.63
CA CYS A 164 -22.96 8.35 11.31
C CYS A 164 -23.89 9.12 10.35
N GLU A 165 -24.90 9.81 10.85
CA GLU A 165 -25.80 10.65 10.03
C GLU A 165 -25.05 11.70 9.19
N THR A 166 -23.90 12.17 9.69
CA THR A 166 -23.02 13.13 9.01
C THR A 166 -21.92 12.46 8.19
N ALA A 167 -21.99 11.16 7.92
CA ALA A 167 -20.97 10.43 7.20
C ALA A 167 -20.85 10.94 5.75
N GLU A 168 -19.61 11.19 5.31
CA GLU A 168 -19.31 11.47 3.92
C GLU A 168 -19.46 10.19 3.07
N ALA A 169 -19.61 10.33 1.75
CA ALA A 169 -19.65 9.19 0.84
C ALA A 169 -18.38 8.33 0.96
N GLN A 170 -18.48 7.02 0.73
CA GLN A 170 -17.39 6.04 0.92
C GLN A 170 -16.08 6.45 0.24
N TYR A 171 -16.13 6.87 -1.02
CA TYR A 171 -14.94 7.30 -1.76
C TYR A 171 -14.27 8.55 -1.15
N ILE A 172 -15.04 9.44 -0.50
CA ILE A 172 -14.51 10.60 0.23
C ILE A 172 -13.83 10.13 1.52
N GLN A 173 -14.43 9.19 2.25
CA GLN A 173 -13.82 8.62 3.46
C GLN A 173 -12.45 7.97 3.15
N LEU A 174 -12.34 7.27 2.01
CA LEU A 174 -11.06 6.75 1.51
C LEU A 174 -10.06 7.89 1.24
N LEU A 175 -10.46 8.94 0.51
CA LEU A 175 -9.58 10.08 0.21
C LEU A 175 -9.10 10.77 1.48
N ARG A 176 -9.95 10.89 2.51
CA ARG A 176 -9.56 11.40 3.84
C ARG A 176 -8.52 10.51 4.53
N ALA A 177 -8.61 9.20 4.33
CA ALA A 177 -7.63 8.22 4.79
C ALA A 177 -6.39 8.09 3.88
N LYS A 178 -6.20 9.02 2.92
CA LYS A 178 -5.10 9.00 1.92
C LYS A 178 -5.12 7.76 1.01
N LEU A 179 -6.30 7.23 0.77
CA LEU A 179 -6.58 6.15 -0.18
C LEU A 179 -7.36 6.71 -1.36
N PHE A 180 -6.84 6.50 -2.56
CA PHE A 180 -7.47 6.91 -3.80
C PHE A 180 -8.23 5.74 -4.42
N PRO A 181 -9.57 5.79 -4.50
CA PRO A 181 -10.34 4.75 -5.15
C PRO A 181 -10.30 4.91 -6.69
N PRO A 182 -10.15 3.82 -7.46
CA PRO A 182 -10.30 3.85 -8.91
C PRO A 182 -11.76 4.06 -9.34
N MET A 183 -12.71 3.58 -8.53
CA MET A 183 -14.16 3.61 -8.77
C MET A 183 -14.93 4.25 -7.60
N PHE A 184 -16.04 4.92 -7.87
CA PHE A 184 -16.77 5.71 -6.86
C PHE A 184 -17.95 4.98 -6.20
N GLU A 185 -18.59 4.03 -6.89
CA GLU A 185 -19.86 3.42 -6.43
C GLU A 185 -19.66 2.28 -5.43
N LYS A 186 -18.61 1.46 -5.62
CA LYS A 186 -18.23 0.39 -4.69
C LYS A 186 -16.74 0.10 -4.83
N PRO A 187 -15.88 0.71 -3.99
CA PRO A 187 -14.45 0.52 -4.12
C PRO A 187 -14.06 -0.88 -3.61
N SER A 188 -13.67 -1.77 -4.53
CA SER A 188 -13.01 -3.04 -4.21
C SER A 188 -11.50 -2.87 -4.08
N ASN A 189 -10.95 -1.89 -4.79
CA ASN A 189 -9.53 -1.57 -4.85
C ASN A 189 -9.31 -0.12 -4.38
N ALA A 190 -8.14 0.17 -3.82
CA ALA A 190 -7.68 1.53 -3.55
C ALA A 190 -6.17 1.63 -3.66
N PHE A 191 -5.66 2.82 -3.96
CA PHE A 191 -4.24 3.12 -4.07
C PHE A 191 -3.84 4.12 -2.99
N THR A 192 -2.79 3.85 -2.21
CA THR A 192 -2.31 4.85 -1.27
C THR A 192 -1.78 6.09 -2.02
N PHE A 193 -1.89 7.27 -1.42
CA PHE A 193 -1.25 8.45 -2.01
C PHE A 193 0.28 8.27 -2.13
N ALA A 194 0.88 7.43 -1.27
CA ALA A 194 2.29 7.10 -1.31
C ALA A 194 2.66 6.36 -2.60
N VAL A 195 1.92 5.31 -3.00
CA VAL A 195 2.23 4.56 -4.23
C VAL A 195 2.02 5.40 -5.48
N LEU A 196 1.03 6.30 -5.48
CA LEU A 196 0.80 7.20 -6.61
C LEU A 196 1.92 8.24 -6.73
N ASP A 197 2.45 8.73 -5.61
CA ASP A 197 3.58 9.64 -5.59
C ASP A 197 4.88 8.97 -5.99
N ASP A 198 5.07 7.73 -5.54
CA ASP A 198 6.22 6.91 -5.87
C ASP A 198 6.24 6.54 -7.35
N PHE A 199 5.11 6.08 -7.89
CA PHE A 199 4.98 5.80 -9.33
C PHE A 199 5.27 7.03 -10.19
N LEU A 200 4.72 8.21 -9.85
CA LEU A 200 4.99 9.43 -10.62
C LEU A 200 6.47 9.84 -10.58
N ARG A 201 7.18 9.54 -9.49
CA ARG A 201 8.64 9.75 -9.40
C ARG A 201 9.41 8.73 -10.23
N ASP A 202 9.13 7.44 -10.10
CA ASP A 202 9.78 6.37 -10.87
C ASP A 202 9.54 6.54 -12.39
N ASN A 203 8.35 6.98 -12.77
CA ASN A 203 8.04 7.27 -14.17
C ASN A 203 8.84 8.45 -14.71
N LEU A 204 9.04 9.51 -13.90
CA LEU A 204 9.79 10.71 -14.29
C LEU A 204 11.31 10.49 -14.30
N GLU A 205 11.85 9.98 -13.19
CA GLU A 205 13.29 9.89 -12.94
C GLU A 205 13.91 8.67 -13.62
N CYS A 206 13.21 7.54 -13.60
CA CYS A 206 13.74 6.26 -14.07
C CYS A 206 13.15 5.83 -15.42
N GLY A 207 12.19 6.59 -15.98
CA GLY A 207 11.49 6.20 -17.21
C GLY A 207 10.72 4.89 -17.07
N THR A 208 10.37 4.50 -15.85
CA THR A 208 9.73 3.20 -15.58
C THR A 208 8.31 3.20 -16.13
N SER A 209 8.01 2.20 -16.97
CA SER A 209 6.66 1.99 -17.48
C SER A 209 5.73 1.54 -16.35
N THR A 210 4.44 1.80 -16.48
CA THR A 210 3.43 1.34 -15.49
C THR A 210 3.50 -0.18 -15.29
N MET A 211 3.77 -0.95 -16.35
CA MET A 211 3.87 -2.41 -16.29
C MET A 211 5.07 -2.86 -15.45
N ASN A 212 6.25 -2.25 -15.66
CA ASN A 212 7.45 -2.58 -14.91
C ASN A 212 7.30 -2.17 -13.44
N TYR A 213 6.67 -1.03 -13.18
CA TYR A 213 6.37 -0.58 -11.83
C TYR A 213 5.43 -1.54 -11.11
N TYR A 214 4.36 -2.01 -11.77
CA TYR A 214 3.43 -2.96 -11.17
C TYR A 214 4.08 -4.34 -10.97
N SER A 215 4.94 -4.78 -11.90
CA SER A 215 5.76 -5.99 -11.74
C SER A 215 6.71 -5.89 -10.54
N LYS A 216 7.27 -4.71 -10.27
CA LYS A 216 8.04 -4.43 -9.05
C LYS A 216 7.17 -4.57 -7.79
N LEU A 217 5.95 -4.04 -7.79
CA LEU A 217 5.01 -4.21 -6.66
C LEU A 217 4.67 -5.68 -6.42
N HIS A 218 4.51 -6.48 -7.46
CA HIS A 218 4.31 -7.92 -7.32
C HIS A 218 5.49 -8.58 -6.56
N GLN A 219 6.72 -8.30 -6.99
CA GLN A 219 7.90 -8.87 -6.34
C GLN A 219 8.12 -8.36 -4.91
N ILE A 220 7.74 -7.10 -4.62
CA ILE A 220 7.81 -6.54 -3.26
C ILE A 220 6.81 -7.23 -2.32
N THR A 221 5.63 -7.59 -2.84
CA THR A 221 4.55 -8.23 -2.05
C THR A 221 4.88 -9.69 -1.76
N SER A 222 5.31 -10.45 -2.76
CA SER A 222 5.87 -11.78 -2.60
C SER A 222 6.90 -12.06 -3.70
N SER A 223 8.13 -12.35 -3.27
CA SER A 223 9.20 -12.72 -4.19
C SER A 223 9.05 -14.15 -4.70
N LEU A 224 8.36 -15.01 -3.94
CA LEU A 224 8.16 -16.43 -4.25
C LEU A 224 6.98 -16.64 -5.20
N PHE A 225 5.87 -15.92 -4.98
CA PHE A 225 4.63 -16.12 -5.72
C PHE A 225 4.07 -14.82 -6.34
N PRO A 226 4.85 -14.07 -7.14
CA PRO A 226 4.41 -12.78 -7.70
C PRO A 226 3.20 -12.88 -8.64
N HIS A 227 2.93 -14.07 -9.18
CA HIS A 227 1.83 -14.33 -10.09
C HIS A 227 0.47 -14.55 -9.39
N LEU A 228 0.47 -14.78 -8.06
CA LEU A 228 -0.76 -14.95 -7.28
C LEU A 228 -1.37 -13.62 -6.83
N ILE A 229 -0.65 -12.52 -7.04
CA ILE A 229 -1.06 -11.19 -6.57
C ILE A 229 -2.09 -10.60 -7.53
N PRO A 230 -3.19 -10.01 -7.03
CA PRO A 230 -4.19 -9.39 -7.87
C PRO A 230 -3.61 -8.30 -8.78
N ASP A 231 -3.95 -8.40 -10.07
CA ASP A 231 -3.53 -7.42 -11.05
C ASP A 231 -4.50 -6.23 -11.09
N SER A 232 -4.01 -5.05 -10.67
CA SER A 232 -4.69 -3.76 -10.75
C SER A 232 -3.88 -2.75 -11.60
N TYR A 233 -3.05 -3.26 -12.52
CA TYR A 233 -2.24 -2.48 -13.44
C TYR A 233 -3.09 -1.46 -14.22
N HIS A 234 -4.22 -1.89 -14.77
CA HIS A 234 -5.09 -1.02 -15.53
C HIS A 234 -5.56 0.12 -14.65
N GLU A 235 -6.12 -0.18 -13.47
CA GLU A 235 -6.57 0.81 -12.51
C GLU A 235 -5.48 1.83 -12.16
N LEU A 236 -4.23 1.39 -11.94
CA LEU A 236 -3.11 2.28 -11.67
C LEU A 236 -2.90 3.30 -12.80
N LEU A 237 -3.03 2.88 -14.07
CA LEU A 237 -2.81 3.75 -15.23
C LEU A 237 -3.72 4.98 -15.20
N TRP A 238 -5.03 4.79 -15.01
CA TRP A 238 -5.97 5.91 -14.98
C TRP A 238 -5.94 6.66 -13.64
N VAL A 239 -5.73 5.96 -12.51
CA VAL A 239 -5.65 6.62 -11.19
C VAL A 239 -4.43 7.54 -11.12
N ALA A 240 -3.28 7.11 -11.62
CA ALA A 240 -2.08 7.94 -11.69
C ALA A 240 -2.29 9.20 -12.54
N GLN A 241 -2.99 9.08 -13.67
CA GLN A 241 -3.35 10.22 -14.51
C GLN A 241 -4.26 11.22 -13.76
N LYS A 242 -5.33 10.72 -13.12
CA LYS A 242 -6.24 11.53 -12.29
C LYS A 242 -5.49 12.21 -11.14
N TRP A 243 -4.60 11.49 -10.47
CA TRP A 243 -3.80 11.97 -9.37
C TRP A 243 -2.83 13.10 -9.80
N ARG A 244 -2.13 12.91 -10.91
CA ARG A 244 -1.26 13.94 -11.50
C ARG A 244 -2.06 15.21 -11.81
N TYR A 245 -3.23 15.07 -12.41
CA TYR A 245 -4.11 16.20 -12.71
C TYR A 245 -4.54 16.96 -11.45
N LEU A 246 -5.00 16.24 -10.41
CA LEU A 246 -5.39 16.85 -9.13
C LEU A 246 -4.23 17.58 -8.45
N LYS A 247 -3.01 17.02 -8.51
CA LYS A 247 -1.81 17.70 -8.00
C LYS A 247 -1.52 19.00 -8.75
N LEU A 248 -1.62 19.00 -10.07
CA LEU A 248 -1.43 20.20 -10.88
C LEU A 248 -2.47 21.27 -10.57
N LEU A 249 -3.75 20.91 -10.45
CA LEU A 249 -4.80 21.84 -10.05
C LEU A 249 -4.53 22.44 -8.66
N LYS A 250 -4.14 21.59 -7.70
CA LYS A 250 -3.80 22.00 -6.34
C LYS A 250 -2.64 22.98 -6.31
N TRP A 251 -1.55 22.68 -7.01
CA TRP A 251 -0.35 23.52 -7.04
C TRP A 251 -0.54 24.85 -7.76
N ASN A 252 -1.45 24.91 -8.73
CA ASN A 252 -1.80 26.14 -9.43
C ASN A 252 -2.97 26.92 -8.78
N GLY A 253 -3.47 26.47 -7.61
CA GLY A 253 -4.48 27.21 -6.85
C GLY A 253 -5.90 27.19 -7.44
N PHE A 254 -6.26 26.19 -8.24
CA PHE A 254 -7.59 26.11 -8.87
C PHE A 254 -8.72 25.64 -7.94
N CYS A 255 -8.48 25.50 -6.64
CA CYS A 255 -9.51 25.07 -5.69
C CYS A 255 -10.60 26.14 -5.50
N GLY A 256 -11.87 25.80 -5.79
CA GLY A 256 -13.01 26.69 -5.60
C GLY A 256 -13.19 27.77 -6.68
N THR A 257 -12.40 27.74 -7.74
CA THR A 257 -12.50 28.71 -8.85
C THR A 257 -13.43 28.16 -9.94
N THR A 258 -14.35 28.99 -10.44
CA THR A 258 -15.20 28.67 -11.62
C THR A 258 -14.42 28.69 -12.95
N ARG A 259 -13.15 29.10 -12.91
CA ARG A 259 -12.25 29.14 -14.06
C ARG A 259 -11.77 27.73 -14.37
N SER A 260 -12.17 27.22 -15.53
CA SER A 260 -11.49 26.05 -16.11
C SER A 260 -10.03 26.40 -16.36
N ALA A 261 -9.11 25.47 -16.09
CA ALA A 261 -7.75 25.63 -16.53
C ALA A 261 -7.74 25.66 -18.07
N GLU A 262 -7.37 26.80 -18.67
CA GLU A 262 -7.16 26.88 -20.11
C GLU A 262 -6.03 25.92 -20.51
N GLN A 263 -6.05 25.44 -21.76
CA GLN A 263 -5.01 24.56 -22.29
C GLN A 263 -3.61 25.17 -22.06
N GLY A 264 -2.70 24.37 -21.50
CA GLY A 264 -1.32 24.78 -21.22
C GLY A 264 -1.10 25.55 -19.91
N ARG A 265 -2.14 25.97 -19.18
CA ARG A 265 -1.97 26.76 -17.93
C ARG A 265 -1.58 25.95 -16.69
N LEU A 266 -1.61 24.62 -16.75
CA LEU A 266 -1.21 23.75 -15.64
C LEU A 266 0.27 23.37 -15.69
N ALA A 267 0.93 23.57 -16.82
CA ALA A 267 2.35 23.33 -16.97
C ALA A 267 3.15 24.57 -16.53
N LEU A 268 4.29 24.33 -15.88
CA LEU A 268 5.26 25.41 -15.65
C LEU A 268 5.79 25.89 -17.00
N PHE A 269 5.93 27.20 -17.15
CA PHE A 269 6.56 27.77 -18.33
C PHE A 269 8.00 27.24 -18.45
N CYS A 270 8.30 26.55 -19.55
CA CYS A 270 9.62 26.06 -19.86
C CYS A 270 10.15 26.79 -21.10
N ALA A 271 11.16 27.65 -20.91
CA ALA A 271 11.78 28.40 -21.99
C ALA A 271 12.48 27.50 -23.04
N ALA A 272 12.79 26.25 -22.68
CA ALA A 272 13.40 25.27 -23.58
C ALA A 272 12.38 24.45 -24.38
N CYS A 273 11.12 24.35 -23.93
CA CYS A 273 10.07 23.68 -24.70
C CYS A 273 9.60 24.57 -25.85
N PRO A 274 9.12 24.00 -26.97
CA PRO A 274 8.43 24.75 -28.03
C PRO A 274 7.28 25.60 -27.47
N GLN A 275 7.40 26.91 -27.59
CA GLN A 275 6.43 27.92 -27.23
C GLN A 275 6.10 28.72 -28.50
N PRO A 276 4.99 28.40 -29.18
CA PRO A 276 4.60 29.10 -30.40
C PRO A 276 4.58 30.62 -30.19
N ARG A 277 5.22 31.36 -31.10
CA ARG A 277 5.38 32.83 -31.07
C ARG A 277 6.33 33.37 -29.99
N ILE A 278 6.96 32.52 -29.19
CA ILE A 278 8.00 32.93 -28.23
C ILE A 278 9.37 32.44 -28.71
N ASN A 279 9.52 31.14 -28.95
CA ASN A 279 10.79 30.53 -29.36
C ASN A 279 10.63 29.53 -30.53
N VAL A 280 9.41 29.35 -31.07
CA VAL A 280 9.14 28.61 -32.31
C VAL A 280 8.20 29.44 -33.19
N ASP A 281 8.54 29.57 -34.48
CA ASP A 281 7.70 30.27 -35.45
C ASP A 281 6.48 29.42 -35.82
N THR A 282 5.30 30.05 -35.91
CA THR A 282 4.02 29.34 -36.11
C THR A 282 3.85 28.68 -37.49
N ASN A 283 4.84 28.79 -38.38
CA ASN A 283 4.79 28.29 -39.76
C ASN A 283 5.70 27.06 -40.00
N GLU A 284 6.39 26.57 -38.98
CA GLU A 284 7.14 25.32 -39.09
C GLU A 284 6.25 24.17 -38.61
N ASP A 285 5.77 23.37 -39.56
CA ASP A 285 5.00 22.15 -39.32
C ASP A 285 5.79 21.22 -38.37
N LEU A 286 5.27 21.02 -37.16
CA LEU A 286 5.87 20.15 -36.13
C LEU A 286 5.56 18.65 -36.35
N ASP A 287 5.24 18.26 -37.59
CA ASP A 287 5.00 16.86 -37.99
C ASP A 287 6.01 16.43 -39.06
N GLN A 288 7.25 16.15 -38.65
CA GLN A 288 8.18 15.23 -39.32
C GLN A 288 8.88 14.34 -38.30
#